data_AF-A0A7Y2PHE1-F1
#
_entry.id   AF-A0A7Y2PHE1-F1
#
_cell.length_a   1.000
_cell.length_b   1.000
_cell.length_c   1.000
_cell.angle_alpha   90.00
_cell.angle_beta   90.00
_cell.angle_gamma   90.00
#
_symmetry.space_group_name_H-M   'P 1'
#
loop_
_entity.id
_entity.type
_entity.pdbx_description
1 polymer ?
#
loop_
_entity_poly.entity_id
_entity_poly.type
_entity_poly.pdbx_seq_one_letter_code
_entity_poly.pdbx_strand_id
1 'polypeptide(L)' 'RRTLRRLNVPVALRDAKNNEQDRQTLLEQGGKIKVPCLRIEEDGKTTWMYDSKVIIDYLNQRFANV' A
#
# COMPACT_ATOMS: atom_id res chain seq x y z
N ARG A 1 7.53 9.48 -0.28
CA ARG A 1 6.77 10.59 -0.94
C ARG A 1 7.28 10.89 -2.37
N ARG A 2 8.58 10.88 -2.71
CA ARG A 2 9.05 11.10 -4.11
C ARG A 2 8.80 9.94 -5.10
N THR A 3 8.89 8.70 -4.63
CA THR A 3 8.85 7.51 -5.51
C THR A 3 7.50 7.31 -6.20
N LEU A 4 6.40 7.59 -5.48
CA LEU A 4 5.02 7.47 -5.98
C LEU A 4 4.74 8.38 -7.19
N ARG A 5 5.20 9.63 -7.10
CA ARG A 5 5.01 10.63 -8.14
C ARG A 5 5.91 10.39 -9.36
N ARG A 6 6.99 9.61 -9.18
CA ARG A 6 7.93 9.24 -10.25
C ARG A 6 7.45 8.01 -11.05
N LEU A 7 6.73 7.10 -10.40
CA LEU A 7 6.26 5.84 -10.98
C LEU A 7 4.82 5.91 -11.54
N ASN A 8 4.17 7.10 -11.46
CA ASN A 8 2.78 7.35 -11.88
C ASN A 8 1.80 6.25 -11.46
N VAL A 9 2.01 5.66 -10.29
CA VAL A 9 1.22 4.53 -9.82
C VAL A 9 -0.16 5.05 -9.44
N PRO A 10 -1.26 4.52 -9.99
CA PRO A 10 -2.61 4.81 -9.52
C PRO A 10 -2.85 4.08 -8.19
N VAL A 11 -2.13 4.48 -7.15
CA VAL A 11 -2.30 3.99 -5.79
C VAL A 11 -3.05 5.04 -4.98
N ALA A 12 -4.18 4.62 -4.41
CA ALA A 12 -4.88 5.42 -3.42
C ALA A 12 -4.01 5.50 -2.15
N LEU A 13 -3.44 6.68 -1.89
CA LEU A 13 -2.74 6.93 -0.65
C LEU A 13 -3.76 7.10 0.46
N ARG A 14 -3.86 6.08 1.31
CA ARG A 14 -4.76 6.05 2.46
C ARG A 14 -3.94 6.25 3.73
N ASP A 15 -4.29 7.28 4.50
CA ASP A 15 -3.51 7.73 5.64
C ASP A 15 -4.09 7.13 6.93
N ALA A 16 -3.82 5.83 7.17
CA ALA A 16 -4.30 5.11 8.36
C ALA A 16 -3.75 5.64 9.70
N LYS A 17 -2.80 6.59 9.66
CA LYS A 17 -2.27 7.26 10.85
C LYS A 17 -3.13 8.46 11.28
N ASN A 18 -3.73 9.18 10.33
CA ASN A 18 -4.52 10.38 10.61
C ASN A 18 -6.03 10.16 10.46
N ASN A 19 -6.45 9.16 9.67
CA ASN A 19 -7.86 8.83 9.48
C ASN A 19 -8.21 7.54 10.24
N GLU A 20 -9.08 7.66 11.23
CA GLU A 20 -9.61 6.53 12.00
C GLU A 20 -10.40 5.56 11.11
N GLN A 21 -11.05 6.06 10.06
CA GLN A 21 -11.83 5.26 9.10
C GLN A 21 -10.92 4.36 8.23
N ASP A 22 -9.78 4.88 7.78
CA ASP A 22 -8.75 4.07 7.10
C ASP A 22 -8.09 3.10 8.08
N ARG A 23 -7.87 3.51 9.34
CA ARG A 23 -7.36 2.63 10.40
C ARG A 23 -8.30 1.45 10.67
N GLN A 24 -9.60 1.71 10.72
CA GLN A 24 -10.62 0.68 10.95
C GLN A 24 -10.71 -0.26 9.73
N THR A 25 -10.72 0.29 8.52
CA THR A 25 -10.63 -0.49 7.28
C THR A 25 -9.37 -1.36 7.25
N LEU A 26 -8.24 -0.84 7.71
CA LEU A 26 -6.97 -1.57 7.80
C LEU A 26 -7.04 -2.72 8.81
N LEU A 27 -7.73 -2.52 9.92
CA LEU A 27 -7.94 -3.55 10.92
C LEU A 27 -8.88 -4.64 10.40
N GLU A 28 -10.00 -4.25 9.79
CA GLU A 28 -11.01 -5.18 9.30
C GLU A 28 -10.53 -5.96 8.07
N GLN A 29 -9.90 -5.28 7.11
CA GLN A 29 -9.44 -5.92 5.87
C GLN A 29 -8.03 -6.49 5.95
N GLY A 30 -7.12 -5.84 6.69
CA GLY A 30 -5.73 -6.26 6.84
C GLY A 30 -5.46 -7.09 8.09
N GLY A 31 -6.37 -7.08 9.06
CA GLY A 31 -6.22 -7.77 10.35
C GLY A 31 -5.25 -7.10 11.32
N LYS A 32 -4.40 -6.17 10.86
CA LYS A 32 -3.39 -5.50 11.68
C LYS A 32 -3.21 -4.04 11.30
N ILE A 33 -3.30 -3.17 12.30
CA ILE A 33 -2.97 -1.76 12.17
C ILE A 33 -1.46 -1.59 12.31
N LYS A 34 -0.73 -1.79 11.21
CA LYS A 34 0.72 -1.59 11.14
C LYS A 34 1.08 -0.77 9.92
N VAL A 35 1.65 0.41 10.14
CA VAL A 35 2.13 1.30 9.07
C VAL A 35 3.67 1.32 9.03
N PRO A 36 4.30 1.44 7.85
CA PRO A 36 3.68 1.53 6.52
C PRO A 36 3.19 0.17 6.01
N CYS A 37 2.01 0.16 5.39
CA CYS A 37 1.41 -1.00 4.77
C CYS A 37 0.97 -0.68 3.33
N LEU A 38 1.05 -1.66 2.44
CA LEU A 38 0.54 -1.59 1.08
C LEU A 38 -0.54 -2.65 0.90
N ARG A 39 -1.71 -2.21 0.43
CA ARG A 39 -2.77 -3.11 -0.02
C ARG A 39 -2.60 -3.33 -1.52
N ILE A 40 -2.47 -4.57 -1.93
CA ILE A 40 -2.39 -4.99 -3.33
C ILE A 40 -3.66 -5.78 -3.62
N GLU A 41 -4.38 -5.39 -4.66
CA GLU A 41 -5.55 -6.10 -5.15
C GLU A 41 -5.20 -6.62 -6.55
N GLU A 42 -4.94 -7.93 -6.67
CA GLU A 42 -4.63 -8.58 -7.94
C GLU A 42 -5.53 -9.81 -8.11
N ASP A 43 -6.17 -9.94 -9.27
CA ASP A 43 -6.98 -11.11 -9.64
C ASP A 43 -8.04 -11.51 -8.60
N GLY A 44 -8.67 -10.50 -7.96
CA GLY A 44 -9.66 -10.71 -6.90
C GLY A 44 -9.07 -11.12 -5.54
N LYS A 45 -7.74 -11.14 -5.41
CA LYS A 45 -7.04 -11.44 -4.16
C LYS A 45 -6.45 -10.17 -3.54
N THR A 46 -6.89 -9.89 -2.32
CA THR A 46 -6.35 -8.79 -1.51
C THR A 46 -5.15 -9.29 -0.70
N THR A 47 -3.97 -8.75 -0.98
CA THR A 47 -2.74 -9.03 -0.25
C THR A 47 -2.27 -7.78 0.49
N TRP A 48 -1.89 -7.96 1.76
CA TRP A 48 -1.36 -6.89 2.59
C TRP A 48 0.14 -7.09 2.82
N MET A 49 0.93 -6.10 2.43
CA MET A 49 2.36 -6.03 2.73
C MET A 49 2.61 -5.01 3.83
N TYR A 50 3.45 -5.35 4.79
CA TYR A 50 3.75 -4.50 5.96
C TYR A 50 5.21 -4.05 6.03
N ASP A 51 6.00 -4.38 5.01
CA ASP A 51 7.44 -4.18 5.02
C ASP A 51 7.83 -3.08 4.03
N SER A 52 8.31 -1.95 4.55
CA SER A 52 8.61 -0.77 3.74
C SER A 52 9.60 -1.06 2.61
N LYS A 53 10.57 -1.95 2.84
CA LYS A 53 11.56 -2.32 1.83
C LYS A 53 10.93 -3.16 0.72
N VAL A 54 10.12 -4.15 1.08
CA VAL A 54 9.38 -5.00 0.13
C VAL A 54 8.36 -4.19 -0.66
N ILE A 55 7.66 -3.25 -0.01
CA ILE A 55 6.71 -2.35 -0.67
C ILE A 55 7.41 -1.52 -1.75
N ILE A 56 8.58 -0.95 -1.43
CA ILE A 56 9.36 -0.17 -2.41
C ILE A 56 9.85 -1.07 -3.54
N ASP A 57 10.35 -2.26 -3.23
CA ASP A 57 10.84 -3.21 -4.21
C ASP A 57 9.72 -3.67 -5.16
N TYR A 58 8.57 -4.06 -4.61
CA TYR A 58 7.38 -4.44 -5.37
C TYR A 58 6.88 -3.30 -6.27
N LEU A 59 6.77 -2.07 -5.74
CA LEU A 59 6.37 -0.92 -6.54
C LEU A 59 7.38 -0.63 -7.66
N ASN A 60 8.68 -0.76 -7.42
CA ASN A 60 9.67 -0.64 -8.48
C ASN A 60 9.54 -1.79 -9.49
N GLN A 61 9.41 -3.04 -9.08
CA GLN A 61 9.31 -4.15 -10.03
C GLN A 61 8.04 -4.07 -10.90
N ARG A 62 6.91 -3.65 -10.32
CA ARG A 62 5.61 -3.56 -11.01
C ARG A 62 5.52 -2.33 -11.91
N PHE A 63 6.11 -1.20 -11.52
CA PHE A 63 5.93 0.10 -12.19
C PHE A 63 7.20 0.76 -12.75
N ALA A 64 8.42 0.34 -12.37
CA ALA A 64 9.66 0.92 -12.90
C ALA A 64 9.97 0.48 -14.33
N ASN A 65 9.13 -0.36 -14.94
CA ASN A 65 9.23 -0.78 -16.33
C ASN A 65 8.31 0.02 -17.27
N VAL A 66 7.91 1.24 -16.87
CA VAL A 66 7.14 2.20 -17.67
C VAL A 66 8.01 3.39 -18.07
#